data_AF-A0A9P0U771-F1
#
_entry.id   AF-A0A9P0U771-F1
#
_cell.length_a   1.000
_cell.length_b   1.000
_cell.length_c   1.000
_cell.angle_alpha   90.00
_cell.angle_beta   90.00
_cell.angle_gamma   90.00
#
_symmetry.space_group_name_H-M   'P 1'
#
loop_
_entity.id
_entity.type
_entity.pdbx_description
1 polymer ?
#
loop_
_entity_poly.entity_id
_entity_poly.type
_entity_poly.pdbx_seq_one_letter_code
_entity_poly.pdbx_strand_id
1 'polypeptide(L)'
;MNVTRRLATTYVLLVEPLNGLLKNTSASRVVTEVRKAVLKISEAQRLNLTANAHIGIAMHLSCLIDKKLTEGPASAPIRQTRAGNQAFSRDPVLKIFSKELHALETKFQIEFSDDEIVYLKSLFEQNTF
;
A
#
# COMPACT_ATOMS: atom_id res chain seq x y z
N MET A 1 22.65 13.04 9.84
CA MET A 1 21.33 12.65 10.41
C MET A 1 20.71 11.65 9.43
N ASN A 2 20.55 10.36 9.79
CA ASN A 2 20.23 9.28 8.84
C ASN A 2 18.79 9.37 8.27
N VAL A 3 18.66 9.18 6.95
CA VAL A 3 17.38 9.20 6.20
C VAL A 3 16.33 8.26 6.80
N THR A 4 16.74 7.07 7.24
CA THR A 4 15.88 6.06 7.89
C THR A 4 15.19 6.57 9.16
N ARG A 5 15.85 7.47 9.91
CA ARG A 5 15.30 8.05 11.14
C ARG A 5 14.20 9.07 10.83
N ARG A 6 14.33 9.83 9.74
CA ARG A 6 13.30 10.79 9.29
C ARG A 6 12.03 10.07 8.85
N LEU A 7 12.16 9.01 8.04
CA LEU A 7 11.01 8.23 7.59
C LEU A 7 10.24 7.61 8.76
N ALA A 8 10.94 7.06 9.74
CA ALA A 8 10.28 6.52 10.94
C ALA A 8 9.41 7.56 11.66
N THR A 9 9.92 8.78 11.83
CA THR A 9 9.16 9.90 12.39
C THR A 9 7.98 10.29 11.49
N THR A 10 8.18 10.35 10.17
CA THR A 10 7.11 10.68 9.21
C THR A 10 5.90 9.76 9.35
N TYR A 11 6.11 8.44 9.43
CA TYR A 11 4.99 7.50 9.59
C TYR A 11 4.32 7.59 10.97
N VAL A 12 5.07 7.86 12.04
CA VAL A 12 4.48 8.05 13.38
C VAL A 12 3.52 9.24 13.39
N LEU A 13 3.88 10.33 12.71
CA LEU A 13 3.03 11.52 12.60
C LEU A 13 1.73 11.29 11.82
N LEU A 14 1.60 10.20 11.06
CA LEU A 14 0.36 9.87 10.35
C LEU A 14 -0.71 9.26 11.25
N VAL A 15 -0.33 8.69 12.40
CA VAL A 15 -1.24 7.91 13.24
C VAL A 15 -2.36 8.79 13.79
N GLU A 16 -2.03 9.98 14.30
CA GLU A 16 -3.01 10.89 14.91
C GLU A 16 -4.06 11.41 13.90
N PRO A 17 -3.68 11.97 12.73
CA PRO A 17 -4.65 12.35 11.71
C PRO A 17 -5.54 11.19 11.25
N LEU A 18 -4.97 9.98 11.12
CA LEU A 18 -5.73 8.81 10.68
C LEU A 18 -6.69 8.27 11.74
N ASN A 19 -6.43 8.46 13.04
CA ASN A 19 -7.39 8.07 14.07
C ASN A 19 -8.76 8.78 13.93
N GLY A 20 -8.78 10.00 13.39
CA GLY A 20 -10.03 10.72 13.11
C GLY A 20 -10.71 10.32 11.81
N LEU A 21 -10.03 9.61 10.91
CA LEU A 21 -10.49 9.27 9.57
C LEU A 21 -10.93 7.81 9.43
N LEU A 22 -10.16 6.90 10.01
CA LEU A 22 -10.37 5.46 9.89
C LEU A 22 -11.48 5.00 10.84
N LYS A 23 -12.38 4.15 10.35
CA LYS A 23 -13.56 3.70 11.11
C LYS A 23 -13.55 2.21 11.42
N ASN A 24 -12.79 1.44 10.64
CA ASN A 24 -12.85 -0.02 10.60
C ASN A 24 -11.53 -0.68 10.98
N THR A 25 -10.42 0.08 11.05
CA THR A 25 -9.15 -0.39 11.59
C THR A 25 -8.45 0.69 12.43
N SER A 26 -7.59 0.23 13.35
CA SER A 26 -6.70 1.11 14.10
C SER A 26 -5.64 1.75 13.19
N ALA A 27 -5.43 3.06 13.34
CA ALA A 27 -4.42 3.82 12.60
C ALA A 27 -3.01 3.29 12.84
N SER A 28 -2.63 3.01 14.10
CA SER A 28 -1.30 2.51 14.42
C SER A 28 -1.02 1.15 13.76
N ARG A 29 -2.03 0.28 13.72
CA ARG A 29 -1.96 -1.03 13.07
C ARG A 29 -1.78 -0.89 11.57
N VAL A 30 -2.63 -0.12 10.89
CA VAL A 30 -2.59 -0.02 9.42
C VAL A 30 -1.35 0.73 8.94
N VAL A 31 -0.97 1.84 9.59
CA VAL A 31 0.21 2.63 9.22
C VAL A 31 1.49 1.79 9.33
N THR A 32 1.59 0.93 10.35
CA THR A 32 2.76 0.06 10.53
C THR A 32 2.91 -0.92 9.37
N GLU A 33 1.83 -1.53 8.91
CA GLU A 33 1.88 -2.50 7.81
C GLU A 33 2.03 -1.80 6.45
N VAL A 34 1.31 -0.70 6.24
CA VAL A 34 1.43 0.13 5.03
C VAL A 34 2.86 0.65 4.87
N ARG A 35 3.50 1.11 5.96
CA ARG A 35 4.91 1.51 5.94
C ARG A 35 5.81 0.41 5.39
N LYS A 36 5.63 -0.83 5.85
CA LYS A 36 6.45 -1.97 5.38
C LYS A 36 6.25 -2.19 3.89
N ALA A 37 5.01 -2.17 3.41
CA ALA A 37 4.71 -2.35 1.99
C ALA A 37 5.32 -1.24 1.13
N VAL A 38 5.13 0.03 1.52
CA VAL A 38 5.69 1.18 0.77
C VAL A 38 7.21 1.10 0.69
N LEU A 39 7.90 0.83 1.81
CA LEU A 39 9.36 0.71 1.81
C LEU A 39 9.85 -0.44 0.92
N LYS A 40 9.21 -1.61 0.97
CA LYS A 40 9.59 -2.75 0.13
C LYS A 40 9.37 -2.47 -1.36
N ILE A 41 8.26 -1.82 -1.72
CA ILE A 41 7.98 -1.43 -3.10
C ILE A 41 9.03 -0.43 -3.59
N SER A 42 9.30 0.62 -2.80
CA SER A 42 10.33 1.61 -3.14
C SER A 42 11.70 0.98 -3.32
N GLU A 43 12.11 0.09 -2.41
CA GLU A 43 13.40 -0.61 -2.49
C GLU A 43 13.48 -1.52 -3.72
N ALA A 44 12.45 -2.35 -3.95
CA ALA A 44 12.41 -3.27 -5.08
C ALA A 44 12.42 -2.56 -6.44
N GLN A 45 11.83 -1.37 -6.52
CA GLN A 45 11.78 -0.53 -7.71
C GLN A 45 12.91 0.50 -7.79
N ARG A 46 13.79 0.57 -6.78
CA ARG A 46 14.85 1.58 -6.66
C ARG A 46 14.31 3.02 -6.76
N LEU A 47 13.14 3.26 -6.20
CA LEU A 47 12.49 4.58 -6.19
C LEU A 47 12.89 5.38 -4.95
N ASN A 48 13.30 6.63 -5.15
CA ASN A 48 13.51 7.59 -4.08
C ASN A 48 12.25 8.43 -3.90
N LEU A 49 11.43 8.07 -2.92
CA LEU A 49 10.21 8.82 -2.61
C LEU A 49 10.52 10.01 -1.70
N THR A 50 9.86 11.14 -1.95
CA THR A 50 9.94 12.28 -1.02
C THR A 50 9.24 11.95 0.30
N ALA A 51 9.52 12.71 1.36
CA ALA A 51 8.78 12.57 2.61
C ALA A 51 7.26 12.80 2.41
N ASN A 52 6.89 13.76 1.56
CA ASN A 52 5.49 14.04 1.22
C ASN A 52 4.86 12.88 0.44
N ALA A 53 5.62 12.24 -0.45
CA ALA A 53 5.17 11.04 -1.16
C ALA A 53 4.88 9.90 -0.20
N HIS A 54 5.79 9.63 0.74
CA HIS A 54 5.59 8.63 1.79
C HIS A 54 4.30 8.91 2.59
N ILE A 55 4.06 10.17 2.97
CA ILE A 55 2.84 10.60 3.67
C ILE A 55 1.61 10.32 2.83
N GLY A 56 1.56 10.85 1.60
CA GLY A 56 0.39 10.76 0.74
C GLY A 56 0.02 9.33 0.37
N ILE A 57 1.01 8.53 -0.04
CA ILE A 57 0.81 7.11 -0.38
C ILE A 57 0.33 6.33 0.85
N ALA A 58 0.95 6.56 2.01
CA ALA A 58 0.58 5.83 3.22
C ALA A 58 -0.83 6.18 3.73
N MET A 59 -1.20 7.46 3.64
CA MET A 59 -2.53 7.93 3.97
C MET A 59 -3.57 7.32 3.01
N HIS A 60 -3.31 7.35 1.70
CA HIS A 60 -4.18 6.76 0.69
C HIS A 60 -4.40 5.27 0.92
N LEU A 61 -3.32 4.49 1.07
CA LEU A 61 -3.40 3.05 1.34
C LEU A 61 -4.15 2.74 2.63
N SER A 62 -3.93 3.52 3.69
CA SER A 62 -4.62 3.31 4.98
C SER A 62 -6.13 3.51 4.84
N CYS A 63 -6.55 4.58 4.17
CA CYS A 63 -7.98 4.84 3.90
C CYS A 63 -8.59 3.80 2.94
N LEU A 64 -7.84 3.36 1.92
CA LEU A 64 -8.31 2.34 0.98
C LEU A 64 -8.53 1.00 1.69
N ILE A 65 -7.60 0.58 2.56
CA ILE A 65 -7.75 -0.62 3.40
C ILE A 65 -8.99 -0.49 4.29
N ASP A 66 -9.15 0.64 4.97
CA ASP A 66 -10.30 0.86 5.87
C ASP A 66 -11.64 0.80 5.14
N LYS A 67 -11.71 1.38 3.93
CA LYS A 67 -12.88 1.26 3.05
C LYS A 67 -13.14 -0.20 2.67
N LYS A 68 -12.11 -0.93 2.23
CA LYS A 68 -12.23 -2.33 1.80
C LYS A 68 -12.73 -3.25 2.91
N LEU A 69 -12.43 -2.96 4.18
CA LEU A 69 -12.97 -3.72 5.31
C LEU A 69 -14.51 -3.68 5.41
N THR A 70 -15.16 -2.69 4.79
CA THR A 70 -16.64 -2.60 4.73
C THR A 70 -17.26 -3.40 3.60
N GLU A 71 -16.47 -3.79 2.59
CA GLU A 71 -16.93 -4.54 1.41
C GLU A 71 -17.07 -6.05 1.71
N GLY A 72 -16.65 -6.49 2.90
CA GLY A 72 -16.60 -7.89 3.32
C GLY A 72 -15.28 -8.57 2.98
N PRO A 73 -15.04 -9.79 3.49
CA PRO A 73 -13.83 -10.54 3.18
C PRO A 73 -13.78 -10.88 1.70
N ALA A 74 -12.58 -10.92 1.12
CA ALA A 74 -12.39 -11.34 -0.27
C ALA A 74 -13.10 -12.70 -0.54
N SER A 75 -14.01 -12.70 -1.52
CA SER A 75 -14.94 -13.81 -1.78
C SER A 75 -14.28 -15.09 -2.32
N ALA A 76 -13.01 -15.01 -2.70
CA ALA A 76 -12.21 -16.12 -3.26
C ALA A 76 -10.79 -16.10 -2.66
N PRO A 77 -10.02 -17.21 -2.74
CA PRO A 77 -8.61 -17.18 -2.38
C PRO A 77 -7.90 -16.11 -3.22
N ILE A 78 -7.28 -15.11 -2.56
CA ILE A 78 -6.62 -13.92 -3.16
C ILE A 78 -5.68 -14.27 -4.34
N ARG A 79 -5.18 -15.51 -4.42
CA ARG A 79 -4.32 -15.99 -5.52
C ARG A 79 -5.06 -16.46 -6.77
N GLN A 80 -6.32 -16.86 -6.67
CA GLN A 80 -7.07 -17.42 -7.81
C GLN A 80 -7.62 -16.34 -8.75
N THR A 81 -7.91 -15.14 -8.25
CA THR A 81 -8.51 -14.04 -9.03
C THR A 81 -7.52 -13.37 -10.00
N ARG A 82 -6.24 -13.27 -9.63
CA ARG A 82 -5.21 -12.56 -10.44
C ARG A 82 -4.57 -13.35 -11.57
N ALA A 83 -4.80 -14.66 -11.65
CA ALA A 83 -4.18 -15.51 -12.66
C ALA A 83 -4.74 -15.30 -14.08
N GLY A 84 -5.84 -14.54 -14.24
CA GLY A 84 -6.57 -14.43 -15.51
C GLY A 84 -6.13 -13.30 -16.45
N ASN A 85 -5.46 -12.25 -15.97
CA ASN A 85 -5.25 -11.03 -16.78
C ASN A 85 -3.86 -11.02 -17.45
N GLN A 86 -3.79 -11.45 -18.72
CA GLN A 86 -2.51 -11.70 -19.41
C GLN A 86 -1.59 -10.47 -19.51
N ALA A 87 -2.13 -9.25 -19.62
CA ALA A 87 -1.33 -8.02 -19.67
C ALA A 87 -0.67 -7.72 -18.32
N PHE A 88 -1.43 -7.85 -17.22
CA PHE A 88 -0.94 -7.69 -15.85
C PHE A 88 0.11 -8.76 -15.51
N SER A 89 -0.08 -9.98 -16.01
CA SER A 89 0.86 -11.10 -15.83
C SER A 89 2.19 -10.94 -16.56
N ARG A 90 2.34 -9.97 -17.46
CA ARG A 90 3.58 -9.74 -18.24
C ARG A 90 4.41 -8.55 -17.77
N ASP A 91 3.80 -7.59 -17.07
CA ASP A 91 4.53 -6.44 -16.53
C ASP A 91 5.30 -6.84 -15.23
N PRO A 92 6.64 -6.85 -15.24
CA PRO A 92 7.44 -7.22 -14.08
C PRO A 92 7.31 -6.23 -12.91
N VAL A 93 6.98 -4.96 -13.18
CA VAL A 93 6.75 -3.94 -12.15
C VAL A 93 5.43 -4.21 -11.44
N LEU A 94 4.34 -4.45 -12.19
CA LEU A 94 3.04 -4.78 -11.59
C LEU A 94 3.10 -6.07 -10.76
N LYS A 95 3.93 -7.04 -11.14
CA LYS A 95 4.20 -8.23 -10.30
C LYS A 95 4.81 -7.89 -8.95
N ILE A 96 5.74 -6.95 -8.91
CA ILE A 96 6.38 -6.50 -7.66
C ILE A 96 5.35 -5.82 -6.77
N PHE A 97 4.56 -4.88 -7.32
CA PHE A 97 3.49 -4.23 -6.58
C PHE A 97 2.50 -5.25 -6.01
N SER A 98 2.01 -6.17 -6.86
CA SER A 98 1.06 -7.21 -6.45
C SER A 98 1.62 -8.10 -5.35
N LYS A 99 2.89 -8.52 -5.47
CA LYS A 99 3.56 -9.34 -4.47
C LYS A 99 3.64 -8.63 -3.11
N GLU A 100 4.05 -7.36 -3.10
CA GLU A 100 4.24 -6.63 -1.84
C GLU A 100 2.90 -6.18 -1.23
N LEU A 101 1.90 -5.85 -2.05
CA LEU A 101 0.54 -5.54 -1.60
C LEU A 101 -0.20 -6.79 -1.07
N HIS A 102 0.13 -7.99 -1.56
CA HIS A 102 -0.45 -9.24 -1.07
C HIS A 102 -0.27 -9.47 0.44
N ALA A 103 0.79 -8.92 1.03
CA ALA A 103 0.98 -8.95 2.48
C ALA A 103 -0.12 -8.17 3.21
N LEU A 104 -0.55 -7.02 2.67
CA LEU A 104 -1.65 -6.23 3.23
C LEU A 104 -2.98 -6.94 3.04
N GLU A 105 -3.23 -7.49 1.85
CA GLU A 105 -4.45 -8.25 1.54
C GLU A 105 -4.66 -9.41 2.50
N THR A 106 -3.61 -10.20 2.70
CA THR A 106 -3.66 -11.34 3.63
C THR A 106 -3.87 -10.88 5.07
N LYS A 107 -3.24 -9.78 5.48
CA LYS A 107 -3.28 -9.27 6.87
C LYS A 107 -4.62 -8.65 7.23
N PHE A 108 -5.28 -8.00 6.27
CA PHE A 108 -6.55 -7.32 6.47
C PHE A 108 -7.74 -8.07 5.88
N GLN A 109 -7.52 -9.22 5.22
CA GLN A 109 -8.54 -10.02 4.54
C GLN A 109 -9.31 -9.22 3.47
N ILE A 110 -8.59 -8.37 2.74
CA ILE A 110 -9.12 -7.53 1.66
C ILE A 110 -8.50 -7.96 0.32
N GLU A 111 -9.02 -7.41 -0.77
CA GLU A 111 -8.45 -7.56 -2.11
C GLU A 111 -8.33 -6.19 -2.79
N PHE A 112 -7.16 -5.93 -3.39
CA PHE A 112 -6.96 -4.83 -4.32
C PHE A 112 -7.23 -5.30 -5.75
N SER A 113 -8.04 -4.56 -6.50
CA SER A 113 -8.26 -4.83 -7.92
C SER A 113 -7.01 -4.52 -8.76
N ASP A 114 -6.95 -5.08 -9.97
CA ASP A 114 -5.86 -4.77 -10.91
C ASP A 114 -5.76 -3.25 -11.19
N ASP A 115 -6.89 -2.57 -11.34
CA ASP A 115 -6.96 -1.12 -11.55
C ASP A 115 -6.42 -0.34 -10.36
N GLU A 116 -6.72 -0.77 -9.13
CA GLU A 116 -6.18 -0.16 -7.91
C GLU A 116 -4.65 -0.34 -7.84
N ILE A 117 -4.12 -1.48 -8.27
CA ILE A 117 -2.68 -1.72 -8.31
C ILE A 117 -1.99 -0.87 -9.38
N VAL A 118 -2.60 -0.75 -10.57
CA VAL A 118 -2.11 0.13 -11.63
C VAL A 118 -2.10 1.58 -11.17
N TYR A 119 -3.16 2.01 -10.48
CA TYR A 119 -3.23 3.35 -9.89
C TYR A 119 -2.15 3.56 -8.83
N LEU A 120 -1.96 2.61 -7.91
CA LEU A 120 -0.91 2.67 -6.89
C LEU A 120 0.49 2.73 -7.52
N LYS A 121 0.75 1.97 -8.59
CA LYS A 121 1.99 2.08 -9.36
C LYS A 121 2.19 3.51 -9.87
N SER A 122 1.16 4.10 -10.50
CA SER A 122 1.24 5.46 -11.03
C SER A 122 1.53 6.51 -9.95
N LEU A 123 0.98 6.32 -8.74
CA LEU A 123 1.24 7.21 -7.60
C LEU A 123 2.70 7.20 -7.16
N PHE A 124 3.35 6.03 -7.13
CA PHE A 124 4.76 5.93 -6.80
C PHE A 124 5.63 6.62 -7.88
N GLU A 125 5.32 6.40 -9.16
CA GLU A 125 6.08 6.97 -10.28
C GLU A 125 5.98 8.50 -10.33
N GLN A 126 4.78 9.06 -10.13
CA GLN A 126 4.56 10.52 -10.13
C GLN A 126 5.22 11.24 -8.95
N ASN A 127 5.63 10.52 -7.91
CA ASN A 127 6.15 11.07 -6.67
C ASN A 127 7.61 10.66 -6.38
N THR A 128 8.31 10.16 -7.40
CA THR A 128 9.74 9.83 -7.36
C THR A 128 10.58 10.99 -7.92
N PHE A 129 11.80 11.16 -7.41
CA PHE A 129 12.77 12.16 -7.89
C PHE A 129 14.16 11.54 -8.13
#